data_AF-A0A974QP94-F1
#
_entry.id   AF-A0A974QP94-F1
#
_cell.length_a   1.000
_cell.length_b   1.000
_cell.length_c   1.000
_cell.angle_alpha   90.00
_cell.angle_beta   90.00
_cell.angle_gamma   90.00
#
_symmetry.space_group_name_H-M   'P 1'
#
loop_
_entity.id
_entity.type
_entity.pdbx_description
1 polymer ?
#
loop_
_entity_poly.entity_id
_entity_poly.type
_entity_poly.pdbx_seq_one_letter_code
_entity_poly.pdbx_strand_id
1 'polypeptide(L)' 'MKETVTYLIKLKDAPYDLYIRNRPNAPEDTDYTRDKRRAREFDGLDKATIDMTQHAAIKKVVTETTKYEEIEYDD' A
#
# COMPACT_ATOMS: atom_id res chain seq x y z
N MET A 1 -4.28 -19.96 -4.66
CA MET A 1 -4.00 -18.94 -3.63
C MET A 1 -4.44 -17.60 -4.18
N LYS A 2 -5.26 -16.84 -3.45
CA LYS A 2 -5.62 -15.48 -3.85
C LYS A 2 -4.53 -14.54 -3.33
N GLU A 3 -3.77 -13.95 -4.24
CA GLU A 3 -2.75 -12.96 -3.93
C GLU A 3 -3.24 -11.59 -4.39
N THR A 4 -3.33 -10.64 -3.46
CA THR A 4 -3.60 -9.24 -3.77
C THR A 4 -2.32 -8.45 -3.59
N VAL A 5 -1.82 -7.84 -4.67
CA VAL A 5 -0.62 -6.99 -4.65
C VAL A 5 -1.03 -5.53 -4.73
N THR A 6 -0.66 -4.75 -3.73
CA THR A 6 -0.80 -3.29 -3.74
C THR A 6 0.54 -2.63 -3.38
N TYR A 7 0.62 -1.31 -3.52
CA TYR A 7 1.81 -0.54 -3.26
C TYR A 7 1.47 0.68 -2.42
N LEU A 8 2.31 0.96 -1.42
CA LEU A 8 2.35 2.28 -0.78
C LEU A 8 3.49 3.07 -1.39
N ILE A 9 3.32 4.37 -1.57
CA ILE A 9 4.37 5.24 -2.11
C ILE A 9 4.80 6.21 -1.02
N LYS A 10 6.11 6.37 -0.82
CA LYS A 10 6.66 7.31 0.16
C LYS A 10 7.78 8.18 -0.43
N LEU A 11 7.96 9.37 0.13
CA LEU A 11 9.04 10.28 -0.24
C LEU A 11 10.39 9.69 0.18
N LYS A 12 11.41 9.79 -0.68
CA LYS A 12 12.79 9.43 -0.36
C LYS A 12 13.45 10.54 0.43
N ASP A 13 14.44 10.17 1.24
CA ASP A 13 15.35 11.09 1.94
C ASP A 13 14.67 12.15 2.85
N ALA A 14 13.41 11.92 3.20
CA ALA A 14 12.70 12.72 4.17
C ALA A 14 13.17 12.37 5.59
N PRO A 15 13.20 13.33 6.54
CA PRO A 15 13.60 13.08 7.93
C PRO A 15 12.66 12.13 8.69
N TYR A 16 11.50 11.82 8.12
CA TYR A 16 10.53 10.85 8.63
C TYR A 16 9.75 10.26 7.44
N ASP A 17 9.15 9.09 7.64
CA ASP A 17 8.34 8.46 6.61
C ASP A 17 7.13 9.32 6.24
N LEU A 18 7.08 9.74 4.97
CA LEU A 18 5.96 10.47 4.38
C LEU A 18 5.34 9.64 3.27
N TYR A 19 4.16 9.10 3.53
CA TYR A 19 3.41 8.28 2.59
C TYR A 19 2.38 9.11 1.84
N ILE A 20 2.19 8.85 0.55
CA ILE A 20 1.14 9.49 -0.25
C ILE A 20 -0.23 9.00 0.23
N ARG A 21 -1.16 9.94 0.45
CA ARG A 21 -2.52 9.69 0.98
C ARG A 21 -3.62 9.81 -0.09
N ASN A 22 -3.36 10.50 -1.19
CA ASN A 22 -4.34 10.76 -2.26
C ASN A 22 -3.89 10.19 -3.61
N ARG A 23 -4.72 10.34 -4.64
CA ARG A 23 -4.36 10.12 -6.04
C ARG A 23 -4.15 11.50 -6.69
N PRO A 24 -2.91 12.01 -6.75
CA PRO A 24 -2.64 13.33 -7.32
C PRO A 24 -2.88 13.32 -8.83
N ASN A 25 -3.39 14.42 -9.38
CA ASN A 25 -3.47 14.61 -10.83
C ASN A 25 -2.21 15.29 -11.37
N ALA A 26 -1.56 16.10 -10.54
CA ALA A 26 -0.25 16.70 -10.79
C ALA A 26 0.66 16.56 -9.56
N PRO A 27 2.01 16.62 -9.70
CA PRO A 27 2.94 16.45 -8.58
C PRO A 27 2.68 17.39 -7.39
N GLU A 28 2.25 18.62 -7.64
CA GLU A 28 1.92 19.63 -6.64
C GLU A 28 0.68 19.29 -5.79
N ASP A 29 -0.20 18.43 -6.29
CA ASP A 29 -1.40 17.99 -5.57
C ASP A 29 -1.10 16.86 -4.57
N THR A 30 0.16 16.44 -4.44
CA THR A 30 0.52 15.27 -3.63
C THR A 30 0.38 15.56 -2.14
N ASP A 31 -0.56 14.87 -1.50
CA ASP A 31 -0.80 14.94 -0.07
C ASP A 31 -0.06 13.81 0.65
N TYR A 32 0.64 14.16 1.73
CA TYR A 32 1.40 13.21 2.52
C TYR A 32 0.80 12.96 3.92
N THR A 33 1.10 11.79 4.46
CA THR A 33 0.80 11.43 5.85
C THR A 33 1.97 10.67 6.48
N ARG A 34 2.17 10.88 7.78
CA ARG A 34 3.10 10.07 8.59
C ARG A 34 2.48 8.76 9.09
N ASP A 35 1.15 8.64 9.05
CA ASP A 35 0.45 7.43 9.49
C ASP A 35 0.28 6.48 8.31
N LYS A 36 1.09 5.41 8.29
CA LYS A 36 1.06 4.38 7.23
C LYS A 36 -0.34 3.79 7.01
N ARG A 37 -1.20 3.75 8.03
CA ARG A 37 -2.58 3.22 7.91
C ARG A 37 -3.51 4.13 7.11
N ARG A 38 -3.16 5.41 7.00
CA ARG A 38 -3.89 6.40 6.19
C ARG A 38 -3.27 6.56 4.80
N ALA A 39 -2.17 5.88 4.51
CA ALA A 39 -1.56 5.91 3.20
C ALA A 39 -2.48 5.26 2.17
N ARG A 40 -2.44 5.78 0.95
CA ARG A 40 -3.19 5.22 -0.16
C ARG A 40 -2.48 3.97 -0.68
N GLU A 41 -3.26 2.92 -0.91
CA GLU A 41 -2.81 1.73 -1.64
C GLU A 41 -3.05 1.92 -3.15
N PHE A 42 -1.99 1.70 -3.93
CA PHE A 42 -1.99 1.76 -5.39
C PHE A 42 -1.89 0.33 -5.95
N ASP A 43 -2.68 0.00 -6.96
CA ASP A 43 -2.68 -1.33 -7.59
C ASP A 43 -1.60 -1.52 -8.67
N GLY A 44 -0.97 -0.43 -9.12
CA GLY A 44 0.10 -0.45 -10.13
C GLY A 44 -0.25 0.29 -11.42
N LEU A 45 -1.54 0.41 -11.76
CA LEU A 45 -2.00 1.14 -12.95
C LEU A 45 -2.16 2.65 -12.65
N ASP A 46 -2.45 3.00 -11.40
CA ASP A 46 -2.70 4.37 -10.94
C ASP A 46 -1.45 5.25 -10.69
N LYS A 47 -0.24 4.75 -10.94
CA LYS A 47 1.01 5.43 -10.53
C LYS A 47 1.49 6.53 -11.49
N ALA A 48 0.77 6.76 -12.59
CA ALA A 48 1.28 7.51 -13.74
C ALA A 48 1.57 9.01 -13.47
N THR A 49 1.05 9.58 -12.39
CA THR A 49 1.20 11.02 -12.06
C THR A 49 2.19 11.31 -10.93
N ILE A 50 2.77 10.28 -10.31
CA ILE A 50 3.68 10.43 -9.16
C ILE A 50 5.12 10.40 -9.65
N ASP A 51 5.91 11.42 -9.28
CA ASP A 51 7.33 11.46 -9.60
C ASP A 51 8.12 10.42 -8.78
N MET A 52 8.37 9.27 -9.39
CA MET A 52 9.12 8.16 -8.79
C MET A 52 10.63 8.44 -8.65
N THR A 53 11.16 9.55 -9.16
CA THR A 53 12.55 9.94 -8.90
C THR A 53 12.71 10.33 -7.44
N GLN A 54 11.76 11.10 -6.90
CA GLN A 54 11.68 11.53 -5.51
C GLN A 54 11.02 10.51 -4.58
N HIS A 55 10.31 9.52 -5.14
CA HIS A 55 9.52 8.57 -4.36
C HIS A 55 10.00 7.12 -4.47
N ALA A 56 9.71 6.33 -3.44
CA ALA A 56 9.91 4.88 -3.42
C ALA A 56 8.58 4.15 -3.22
N ALA A 57 8.41 3.04 -3.94
CA ALA A 57 7.25 2.16 -3.78
C ALA A 57 7.57 1.01 -2.82
N ILE A 58 6.65 0.74 -1.90
CA ILE A 58 6.68 -0.37 -0.96
C ILE A 58 5.61 -1.37 -1.40
N LYS A 59 6.03 -2.54 -1.87
CA LYS A 59 5.12 -3.63 -2.27
C LYS A 59 4.46 -4.23 -1.04
N LYS A 60 3.14 -4.27 -1.04
CA LYS A 60 2.31 -5.01 -0.09
C LYS A 60 1.73 -6.22 -0.81
N VAL A 61 1.94 -7.39 -0.23
CA VAL A 61 1.41 -8.65 -0.75
C VAL A 61 0.51 -9.23 0.33
N VAL A 62 -0.75 -9.46 0.01
CA VAL A 62 -1.71 -10.10 0.90
C VAL A 62 -2.03 -11.48 0.33
N THR A 63 -1.62 -12.52 1.05
CA THR A 63 -1.93 -13.92 0.76
C THR A 63 -2.99 -14.38 1.75
N GLU A 64 -4.22 -14.58 1.27
CA GLU A 64 -5.30 -15.10 2.11
C GLU A 64 -5.35 -16.64 1.98
N THR A 65 -5.28 -17.33 3.12
CA THR A 65 -5.43 -18.78 3.19
C THR A 65 -6.48 -19.13 4.24
N THR A 66 -7.59 -19.72 3.81
CA THR A 66 -8.66 -20.20 4.69
C THR A 66 -8.53 -21.71 4.86
N LYS A 67 -8.54 -22.19 6.10
CA LYS A 67 -8.57 -23.61 6.44
C LYS A 67 -9.79 -23.89 7.28
N TYR A 68 -10.44 -25.02 7.01
CA TYR A 68 -11.56 -25.53 7.79
C TYR A 68 -11.10 -26.86 8.40
N GLU A 69 -11.29 -27.02 9.70
CA GLU A 69 -11.03 -28.24 10.43
C GLU A 69 -12.35 -28.69 11.05
N GLU A 70 -12.69 -29.96 10.86
CA GLU A 70 -13.81 -30.59 11.53
C GLU A 70 -13.38 -30.93 12.96
N ILE A 71 -14.17 -30.50 13.94
CA ILE A 71 -13.90 -30.79 15.36
C ILE A 71 -14.88 -31.88 15.78
N GLU A 72 -14.34 -33.06 16.07
CA GLU A 72 -15.08 -34.14 16.70
C GLU A 72 -15.31 -33.79 18.18
N TYR A 73 -16.56 -33.90 18.63
CA TYR A 73 -16.91 -33.78 20.04
C TYR A 73 -16.93 -35.21 20.62
N ASP A 74 -16.13 -35.46 21.66
CA ASP A 74 -16.30 -36.66 22.51
C ASP A 74 -17.55 -36.46 23.39
N ASP A 75 -18.47 -37.43 23.36
CA ASP A 75 -19.69 -37.51 24.19
C ASP A 75 -19.40 -37.62 25.70
#